data_AF-A0AAE4MJS0-F1
#
_entry.id   AF-A0AAE4MJS0-F1
#
_cell.length_a   1.000
_cell.length_b   1.000
_cell.length_c   1.000
_cell.angle_alpha   90.00
_cell.angle_beta   90.00
_cell.angle_gamma   90.00
#
_symmetry.space_group_name_H-M   'P 1'
#
loop_
_entity.id
_entity.type
_entity.pdbx_description
1 polymer ?
#
loop_
_entity_poly.entity_id
_entity_poly.type
_entity_poly.pdbx_seq_one_letter_code
_entity_poly.pdbx_strand_id
1 'polypeptide(L)'
;MIYILLKMVITTFFLSFFASRDLKNRKVPNRPILIFFVIGCLFFAYDWYVSGLNLNNLVLTLIIPVFIMTMYKKKLFGGADCKVFISMAVWWPQQFLYMFIIGMLFAVTYGFLGRFDKFNKSLKLQIERGIPLLTCFTVSWIIVAFFSLISG
;
A
#
# COMPACT_ATOMS: atom_id res chain seq x y z
N MET A 1 20.84 5.39 -8.55
CA MET A 1 19.72 6.12 -9.18
C MET A 1 18.84 5.23 -10.07
N ILE A 2 19.37 4.61 -11.15
CA ILE A 2 18.59 3.78 -12.09
C ILE A 2 17.83 2.64 -11.40
N TYR A 3 18.48 1.93 -10.48
CA TYR A 3 17.88 0.85 -9.70
C TYR A 3 16.64 1.31 -8.90
N ILE A 4 16.74 2.45 -8.21
CA ILE A 4 15.66 3.00 -7.38
C ILE A 4 14.49 3.43 -8.28
N LEU A 5 14.79 4.08 -9.41
CA LEU A 5 13.78 4.46 -10.41
C LEU A 5 13.03 3.24 -10.94
N LEU A 6 13.74 2.16 -11.29
CA LEU A 6 13.12 0.91 -11.75
C LEU A 6 12.18 0.34 -10.69
N LYS A 7 12.64 0.25 -9.44
CA LYS A 7 11.84 -0.23 -8.30
C LYS A 7 10.59 0.62 -8.09
N MET A 8 10.71 1.95 -8.22
CA MET A 8 9.57 2.88 -8.14
C MET A 8 8.56 2.66 -9.27
N VAL A 9 9.02 2.57 -10.52
CA VAL A 9 8.14 2.38 -11.70
C VAL A 9 7.34 1.08 -11.57
N ILE A 10 8.00 -0.02 -11.19
CA ILE A 10 7.32 -1.32 -10.99
C ILE A 10 6.28 -1.21 -9.87
N THR A 11 6.65 -0.60 -8.74
CA THR A 11 5.75 -0.42 -7.60
C THR A 11 4.50 0.39 -7.99
N THR A 12 4.70 1.53 -8.68
CA THR A 12 3.60 2.38 -9.15
C THR A 12 2.70 1.65 -10.13
N PHE A 13 3.26 0.88 -11.05
CA PHE A 13 2.49 0.09 -12.02
C PHE A 13 1.58 -0.93 -11.32
N PHE A 14 2.12 -1.73 -10.39
CA PHE A 14 1.34 -2.74 -9.67
C PHE A 14 0.28 -2.12 -8.75
N LEU A 15 0.62 -1.07 -7.99
CA LEU A 15 -0.35 -0.37 -7.14
C LEU A 15 -1.49 0.22 -7.96
N SER A 16 -1.19 0.90 -9.08
CA SER A 16 -2.20 1.43 -9.99
C SER A 16 -3.09 0.33 -10.57
N PHE A 17 -2.49 -0.81 -10.94
CA PHE A 17 -3.23 -1.97 -11.42
C PHE A 17 -4.18 -2.52 -10.34
N PHE A 18 -3.71 -2.69 -9.11
CA PHE A 18 -4.54 -3.17 -8.01
C PHE A 18 -5.66 -2.19 -7.66
N ALA A 19 -5.36 -0.88 -7.62
CA ALA A 19 -6.35 0.16 -7.36
C ALA A 19 -7.45 0.19 -8.43
N SER A 20 -7.08 0.07 -9.71
CA SER A 20 -8.04 -0.02 -10.82
C SER A 20 -8.94 -1.26 -10.69
N ARG A 21 -8.36 -2.41 -10.33
CA ARG A 21 -9.12 -3.66 -10.12
C ARG A 21 -10.03 -3.60 -8.90
N ASP A 22 -9.59 -2.99 -7.82
CA ASP A 22 -10.41 -2.77 -6.64
C ASP A 22 -11.60 -1.86 -6.95
N LEU A 23 -11.36 -0.73 -7.63
CA LEU A 23 -12.42 0.19 -8.03
C LEU A 23 -13.46 -0.45 -8.97
N LYS A 24 -13.02 -1.28 -9.92
CA LYS A 24 -13.92 -1.90 -10.91
C LYS A 24 -14.70 -3.09 -10.34
N ASN A 25 -14.02 -4.01 -9.65
CA ASN A 25 -14.58 -5.33 -9.34
C ASN A 25 -14.58 -5.66 -7.83
N ARG A 26 -14.01 -4.80 -6.97
CA ARG A 26 -13.80 -5.05 -5.51
C ARG A 26 -13.13 -6.40 -5.20
N LYS A 27 -12.44 -6.97 -6.19
CA LYS A 27 -11.78 -8.27 -6.12
C LYS A 27 -10.43 -8.14 -6.81
N VAL A 28 -9.37 -8.08 -6.02
CA VAL A 28 -8.00 -8.11 -6.53
C VAL A 28 -7.57 -9.57 -6.68
N PRO A 29 -7.17 -10.03 -7.87
CA PRO A 29 -6.73 -11.41 -8.08
C PRO A 29 -5.45 -11.69 -7.28
N ASN A 30 -5.35 -12.90 -6.71
CA ASN A 30 -4.19 -13.29 -5.90
C ASN A 30 -2.91 -13.45 -6.74
N ARG A 31 -3.01 -13.89 -8.00
CA ARG A 31 -1.84 -14.20 -8.84
C ARG A 31 -0.94 -12.97 -9.05
N PRO A 32 -1.45 -11.78 -9.46
CA PRO A 32 -0.59 -10.61 -9.63
C PRO A 32 -0.02 -10.08 -8.31
N ILE A 33 -0.73 -10.25 -7.18
CA ILE A 33 -0.19 -9.91 -5.85
C ILE A 33 0.98 -10.83 -5.49
N LEU A 34 0.86 -12.13 -5.76
CA LEU A 34 1.94 -13.08 -5.51
C LEU A 34 3.17 -12.80 -6.40
N ILE A 35 2.97 -12.47 -7.67
CA ILE A 35 4.06 -12.04 -8.56
C ILE A 35 4.73 -10.79 -7.99
N PHE A 36 3.94 -9.79 -7.57
CA PHE A 36 4.46 -8.57 -6.96
C PHE A 36 5.25 -8.87 -5.68
N PHE A 37 4.78 -9.75 -4.82
CA PHE A 37 5.49 -10.19 -3.62
C PHE A 37 6.84 -10.86 -3.96
N VAL A 38 6.84 -11.84 -4.87
CA VAL A 38 8.06 -12.58 -5.26
C VAL A 38 9.12 -11.66 -5.83
N ILE A 39 8.73 -10.75 -6.74
CA ILE A 39 9.66 -9.74 -7.27
C ILE A 39 10.18 -8.86 -6.13
N GLY A 40 9.33 -8.44 -5.20
CA GLY A 40 9.73 -7.68 -4.01
C GLY A 40 10.78 -8.38 -3.16
N CYS A 41 10.63 -9.69 -2.93
CA CYS A 41 11.63 -10.49 -2.21
C CYS A 41 12.98 -10.52 -2.93
N LEU A 42 13.00 -10.60 -4.27
CA LEU A 42 14.24 -10.55 -5.06
C LEU A 42 14.93 -9.19 -4.93
N PHE A 43 14.17 -8.09 -5.01
CA PHE A 43 14.72 -6.75 -4.77
C PHE A 43 15.22 -6.58 -3.33
N PHE A 44 14.49 -7.09 -2.34
CA PHE A 44 14.91 -7.04 -0.94
C PHE A 44 16.21 -7.83 -0.69
N ALA A 45 16.34 -9.02 -1.29
CA ALA A 45 17.56 -9.82 -1.22
C ALA A 45 18.73 -9.12 -1.91
N TYR A 46 18.49 -8.46 -3.05
CA TYR A 46 19.50 -7.66 -3.74
C TYR A 46 19.92 -6.43 -2.92
N ASP A 47 18.97 -5.71 -2.31
CA ASP A 47 19.24 -4.57 -1.42
C ASP A 47 20.14 -4.99 -0.26
N TRP A 48 19.87 -6.16 0.33
CA TRP A 48 20.67 -6.73 1.40
C TRP A 48 22.07 -7.13 0.91
N TYR A 49 22.19 -7.73 -0.27
CA TYR A 49 23.49 -8.07 -0.85
C TYR A 49 24.36 -6.84 -1.12
N VAL A 50 23.78 -5.78 -1.70
CA VAL A 50 24.52 -4.57 -2.10
C VAL A 50 24.82 -3.64 -0.92
N SER A 51 23.82 -3.39 -0.07
CA SER A 51 23.91 -2.37 0.99
C SER A 51 24.30 -2.95 2.35
N GLY A 52 24.45 -4.27 2.44
CA GLY A 52 24.60 -4.98 3.70
C GLY A 52 23.29 -5.11 4.49
N LEU A 53 23.40 -5.70 5.68
CA LEU A 53 22.24 -6.02 6.51
C LEU A 53 21.71 -4.76 7.20
N ASN A 54 20.65 -4.17 6.65
CA ASN A 54 19.91 -3.12 7.33
C ASN A 54 18.89 -3.74 8.30
N LEU A 55 19.31 -3.86 9.57
CA LEU A 55 18.50 -4.45 10.64
C LEU A 55 17.12 -3.78 10.77
N ASN A 56 17.03 -2.46 10.56
CA ASN A 56 15.75 -1.75 10.65
C ASN A 56 14.78 -2.23 9.56
N ASN A 57 15.23 -2.34 8.31
CA ASN A 57 14.38 -2.81 7.21
C ASN A 57 13.97 -4.27 7.39
N LEU A 58 14.87 -5.12 7.91
CA LEU A 58 14.56 -6.52 8.22
C LEU A 58 13.47 -6.61 9.29
N VAL A 59 13.65 -5.90 10.41
CA VAL A 59 12.70 -5.88 11.53
C VAL A 59 11.34 -5.37 11.07
N LEU A 60 11.30 -4.28 10.31
CA LEU A 60 10.05 -3.74 9.75
C LEU A 60 9.35 -4.74 8.83
N THR A 61 10.09 -5.40 7.96
CA THR A 61 9.53 -6.42 7.03
C THR A 61 8.91 -7.60 7.77
N LEU A 62 9.38 -7.92 8.98
CA LEU A 62 8.81 -8.97 9.83
C LEU A 62 7.63 -8.50 10.68
N ILE A 63 7.71 -7.30 11.26
CA ILE A 63 6.68 -6.77 12.17
C ILE A 63 5.44 -6.31 11.40
N ILE A 64 5.60 -5.64 10.25
CA ILE A 64 4.49 -5.07 9.49
C ILE A 64 3.45 -6.13 9.10
N PRO A 65 3.80 -7.32 8.57
CA PRO A 65 2.83 -8.38 8.29
C PRO A 65 2.05 -8.84 9.53
N VAL A 66 2.71 -8.97 10.68
CA VAL A 66 2.05 -9.35 11.95
C VAL A 66 1.02 -8.30 12.35
N PHE A 67 1.40 -7.02 12.23
CA PHE A 67 0.50 -5.89 12.49
C PHE A 67 -0.71 -5.88 11.53
N ILE A 68 -0.48 -6.05 10.22
CA ILE A 68 -1.55 -6.11 9.21
C ILE A 68 -2.49 -7.28 9.47
N MET A 69 -1.95 -8.46 9.80
CA MET A 69 -2.76 -9.63 10.13
C MET A 69 -3.59 -9.43 11.40
N THR A 70 -3.07 -8.68 12.37
CA THR A 70 -3.84 -8.29 13.57
C THR A 70 -5.01 -7.36 13.21
N MET A 71 -4.78 -6.39 12.33
CA MET A 71 -5.83 -5.50 11.84
C MET A 71 -6.88 -6.23 10.98
N TYR A 72 -6.46 -7.23 10.20
CA TYR A 72 -7.36 -8.13 9.48
C TYR A 72 -8.27 -8.92 10.44
N LYS A 73 -7.71 -9.50 11.51
CA LYS A 73 -8.49 -10.21 12.54
C LYS A 73 -9.52 -9.30 13.21
N LYS A 74 -9.20 -8.02 13.38
CA LYS A 74 -10.13 -6.99 13.87
C LYS A 74 -11.15 -6.52 12.84
N LYS A 75 -11.19 -7.12 11.64
CA LYS A 75 -12.07 -6.78 10.51
C LYS A 75 -11.94 -5.33 10.02
N LEU A 76 -10.78 -4.71 10.24
CA LEU A 76 -10.52 -3.35 9.79
C LEU A 76 -10.09 -3.29 8.32
N PHE A 77 -9.52 -4.38 7.79
CA PHE A 77 -9.02 -4.48 6.42
C PHE A 77 -9.64 -5.65 5.67
N GLY A 78 -9.81 -5.49 4.36
CA GLY A 78 -10.19 -6.57 3.47
C GLY A 78 -9.02 -7.54 3.24
N GLY A 79 -9.34 -8.80 2.94
CA GLY A 79 -8.30 -9.82 2.68
C GLY A 79 -7.42 -9.49 1.47
N ALA A 80 -7.92 -8.72 0.50
CA ALA A 80 -7.12 -8.22 -0.62
C ALA A 80 -6.14 -7.12 -0.18
N ASP A 81 -6.61 -6.14 0.61
CA ASP A 81 -5.79 -5.05 1.14
C ASP A 81 -4.61 -5.60 1.94
N CYS A 82 -4.86 -6.57 2.81
CA CYS A 82 -3.82 -7.19 3.62
C CYS A 82 -2.70 -7.82 2.77
N LYS A 83 -3.06 -8.51 1.68
CA LYS A 83 -2.06 -9.14 0.81
C LYS A 83 -1.22 -8.10 0.07
N VAL A 84 -1.84 -7.02 -0.40
CA VAL A 84 -1.11 -5.92 -1.06
C VAL A 84 -0.21 -5.19 -0.08
N PHE A 85 -0.68 -4.93 1.14
CA PHE A 85 0.10 -4.27 2.19
C PHE A 85 1.30 -5.11 2.64
N ILE A 86 1.10 -6.41 2.86
CA ILE A 86 2.20 -7.34 3.16
C ILE A 86 3.22 -7.32 2.02
N SER A 87 2.75 -7.30 0.77
CA SER A 87 3.65 -7.21 -0.38
C SER A 87 4.43 -5.91 -0.39
N MET A 88 3.77 -4.76 -0.20
CA MET A 88 4.43 -3.46 -0.15
C MET A 88 5.46 -3.33 0.97
N ALA A 89 5.22 -3.97 2.12
CA ALA A 89 6.16 -3.97 3.24
C ALA A 89 7.51 -4.59 2.88
N VAL A 90 7.54 -5.55 1.95
CA VAL A 90 8.79 -6.15 1.45
C VAL A 90 9.52 -5.21 0.50
N TRP A 91 8.78 -4.50 -0.35
CA TRP A 91 9.38 -3.58 -1.33
C TRP A 91 10.00 -2.36 -0.65
N TRP A 92 9.25 -1.72 0.23
CA TRP A 92 9.60 -0.43 0.81
C TRP A 92 9.18 -0.36 2.28
N PRO A 93 9.82 -1.11 3.19
CA PRO A 93 9.36 -1.25 4.57
C PRO A 93 9.20 0.09 5.28
N GLN A 94 10.17 1.00 5.11
CA GLN A 94 10.14 2.31 5.75
C GLN A 94 9.14 3.26 5.11
N GLN A 95 9.08 3.31 3.77
CA GLN A 95 8.11 4.15 3.06
C GLN A 95 6.68 3.66 3.25
N PHE A 96 6.48 2.35 3.41
CA PHE A 96 5.18 1.77 3.71
C PHE A 96 4.62 2.30 5.03
N LEU A 97 5.43 2.48 6.07
CA LEU A 97 4.98 3.10 7.32
C LEU A 97 4.45 4.52 7.10
N TYR A 98 5.18 5.35 6.35
CA TYR A 98 4.73 6.71 6.03
C TYR A 98 3.43 6.68 5.21
N MET A 99 3.36 5.84 4.19
CA MET A 99 2.14 5.64 3.41
C MET A 99 0.97 5.17 4.24
N PHE A 100 1.21 4.27 5.21
CA PHE A 100 0.19 3.71 6.07
C PHE A 100 -0.40 4.80 6.97
N ILE A 101 0.44 5.64 7.57
CA ILE A 101 -0.01 6.78 8.37
C ILE A 101 -0.83 7.75 7.51
N ILE A 102 -0.30 8.16 6.35
CA ILE A 102 -0.98 9.10 5.44
C ILE A 102 -2.29 8.49 4.92
N GLY A 103 -2.29 7.22 4.54
CA GLY A 103 -3.46 6.50 4.04
C GLY A 103 -4.56 6.36 5.10
N MET A 104 -4.19 6.12 6.35
CA MET A 104 -5.14 6.09 7.48
C MET A 104 -5.70 7.49 7.77
N LEU A 105 -4.89 8.54 7.69
CA LEU A 105 -5.37 9.92 7.80
C LEU A 105 -6.40 10.22 6.70
N PHE A 106 -6.12 9.85 5.45
CA PHE A 106 -7.07 9.99 4.35
C PHE A 106 -8.35 9.20 4.59
N ALA A 107 -8.27 7.96 5.09
CA ALA A 107 -9.45 7.15 5.40
C ALA A 107 -10.31 7.79 6.49
N VAL A 108 -9.69 8.35 7.53
CA VAL A 108 -10.38 9.08 8.61
C VAL A 108 -11.02 10.36 8.06
N THR A 109 -10.32 11.15 7.26
CA THR A 109 -10.89 12.38 6.68
C THR A 109 -12.03 12.07 5.72
N TYR A 110 -11.92 11.02 4.91
CA TYR A 110 -13.00 10.57 4.03
C TYR A 110 -14.23 10.11 4.83
N GLY A 111 -14.02 9.34 5.89
CA GLY A 111 -15.08 8.91 6.80
C GLY A 111 -15.75 10.08 7.52
N PHE A 112 -15.00 11.11 7.91
CA PHE A 112 -15.53 12.31 8.54
C PHE A 112 -16.33 13.15 7.55
N LEU A 113 -15.77 13.49 6.39
CA LEU A 113 -16.44 14.26 5.33
C LEU A 113 -17.70 13.56 4.83
N GLY A 114 -17.67 12.23 4.70
CA GLY A 114 -18.82 11.41 4.34
C GLY A 114 -19.99 11.47 5.33
N ARG A 115 -19.76 11.80 6.61
CA ARG A 115 -20.83 12.02 7.59
C ARG A 115 -21.50 13.39 7.46
N PHE A 116 -20.78 14.40 6.98
CA PHE A 116 -21.31 15.76 6.81
C PHE A 116 -22.03 15.93 5.48
N ASP A 117 -21.66 15.15 4.45
CA ASP A 117 -22.22 15.30 3.12
C ASP A 117 -23.50 14.45 2.93
N LYS A 118 -24.62 14.93 3.49
CA LYS A 118 -25.96 14.31 3.30
C LYS A 118 -26.49 14.45 1.86
N PHE A 119 -25.89 15.31 1.03
CA PHE A 119 -26.40 15.67 -0.29
C PHE A 119 -25.80 14.84 -1.43
N ASN A 120 -24.62 14.24 -1.24
CA ASN A 120 -23.93 13.55 -2.32
C ASN A 120 -24.18 12.03 -2.32
N LYS A 121 -25.17 11.59 -3.10
CA LYS A 121 -25.54 10.16 -3.28
C LYS A 121 -24.36 9.27 -3.67
N SER A 122 -23.36 9.81 -4.38
CA SER A 122 -22.16 9.06 -4.82
C SER A 122 -21.24 8.71 -3.64
N LEU A 123 -21.06 9.62 -2.70
CA LEU A 123 -20.25 9.45 -1.49
C LEU A 123 -20.92 8.46 -0.52
N LYS A 124 -22.25 8.54 -0.40
CA LYS A 124 -23.04 7.60 0.41
C LYS A 124 -22.92 6.16 -0.09
N LEU A 125 -22.97 5.94 -1.41
CA LEU A 125 -22.71 4.64 -2.05
C LEU A 125 -21.28 4.14 -1.84
N GLN A 126 -20.29 5.02 -1.77
CA GLN A 126 -18.89 4.64 -1.48
C GLN A 126 -18.69 4.26 -0.01
N ILE A 127 -19.38 4.92 0.92
CA ILE A 127 -19.39 4.58 2.35
C ILE A 127 -20.07 3.22 2.57
N GLU A 128 -21.22 2.98 1.92
CA GLU A 128 -21.92 1.68 1.96
C GLU A 128 -21.10 0.54 1.34
N ARG A 129 -20.28 0.83 0.33
CA ARG A 129 -19.39 -0.13 -0.35
C ARG A 129 -18.00 -0.27 0.30
N GLY A 130 -17.75 0.41 1.42
CA GLY A 130 -16.45 0.42 2.11
C GLY A 130 -15.43 1.41 1.53
N ILE A 131 -14.66 2.04 2.41
CA ILE A 131 -13.59 3.00 2.05
C ILE A 131 -12.59 2.30 1.10
N PRO A 132 -12.30 2.85 -0.09
CA PRO A 132 -11.35 2.25 -1.04
C PRO A 132 -9.90 2.49 -0.57
N LEU A 133 -9.51 1.84 0.53
CA LEU A 133 -8.20 1.96 1.17
C LEU A 133 -7.06 1.82 0.14
N LEU A 134 -7.16 0.87 -0.78
CA LEU A 134 -6.14 0.66 -1.79
C LEU A 134 -5.89 1.88 -2.68
N THR A 135 -6.93 2.64 -3.01
CA THR A 135 -6.80 3.89 -3.77
C THR A 135 -6.14 4.99 -2.95
N CYS A 136 -6.52 5.15 -1.67
CA CYS A 136 -5.87 6.08 -0.75
C CYS A 136 -4.38 5.76 -0.63
N PHE A 137 -4.01 4.49 -0.51
CA PHE A 137 -2.61 4.06 -0.45
C PHE A 137 -1.87 4.28 -1.77
N THR A 138 -2.52 4.11 -2.92
CA THR A 138 -1.87 4.39 -4.21
C THR A 138 -1.58 5.88 -4.38
N VAL A 139 -2.49 6.75 -3.94
CA VAL A 139 -2.26 8.20 -3.91
C VAL A 139 -1.15 8.56 -2.92
N SER A 140 -1.16 7.99 -1.71
CA SER A 140 -0.09 8.17 -0.73
C SER A 140 1.28 7.76 -1.29
N TRP A 141 1.35 6.65 -2.03
CA TRP A 141 2.59 6.21 -2.69
C TRP A 141 3.09 7.23 -3.69
N ILE A 142 2.23 7.77 -4.56
CA ILE A 142 2.64 8.77 -5.55
C ILE A 142 3.25 9.99 -4.87
N ILE A 143 2.65 10.45 -3.76
CA ILE A 143 3.18 11.56 -2.96
C ILE A 143 4.55 11.21 -2.40
N VAL A 144 4.69 10.06 -1.74
CA VAL A 144 5.95 9.62 -1.13
C VAL A 144 7.05 9.39 -2.18
N ALA A 145 6.70 8.82 -3.34
CA ALA A 145 7.62 8.61 -4.46
C ALA A 145 8.10 9.95 -5.04
N PHE A 146 7.20 10.93 -5.20
CA PHE A 146 7.55 12.27 -5.64
C PHE A 146 8.54 12.96 -4.69
N PHE A 147 8.28 12.92 -3.37
CA PHE A 147 9.21 13.48 -2.38
C PHE A 147 10.56 12.74 -2.34
N SER A 148 10.53 11.41 -2.48
CA SER A 148 11.75 10.59 -2.49
C SER A 148 12.65 10.89 -3.70
N LEU A 149 12.07 11.32 -4.82
CA LEU A 149 12.81 11.76 -6.02
C LEU A 149 13.42 13.15 -5.88
N ILE A 150 12.84 14.01 -5.05
CA ILE A 150 13.35 15.38 -4.82
C ILE A 150 14.47 15.37 -3.79
N SER A 151 14.40 14.47 -2.79
CA SER A 151 15.33 14.43 -1.66
C SER A 151 16.59 13.58 -1.86
N GLY A 152 16.69 12.82 -2.94
CA GLY A 152 17.77 11.86 -3.21
C GLY A 152 18.49 12.13 -4.52
#